data_AF-A0A4R8IJK7-F1
#
_entry.id   AF-A0A4R8IJK7-F1
#
_cell.length_a   1.000
_cell.length_b   1.000
_cell.length_c   1.000
_cell.angle_alpha   90.00
_cell.angle_beta   90.00
_cell.angle_gamma   90.00
#
_symmetry.space_group_name_H-M   'P 1'
#
loop_
_entity.id
_entity.type
_entity.pdbx_description
1 polymer ?
#
loop_
_entity_poly.entity_id
_entity_poly.type
_entity_poly.pdbx_seq_one_letter_code
_entity_poly.pdbx_strand_id
1 'polypeptide(L)'
;MNKIISAITILFFGLAFSQVGIGKSNPVETLDINGNMKLSKNLYLENPGVYLGSSINSYLMVKDNSNNVLKRYVPETASYSAINSVTYAFTRVNFSGLTNYDTGISSSAYYLTIGGYIIRGGGDSSNVYVTGNNNNIPMYSARAFVQNGTWRLTFLPNHNRVFTVPAEQTQKNIEIRLNIIVYKRDMLTMVNPTIIHNMNANTSGEGTATPPEKM
;
A
#
# COMPACT_ATOMS: atom_id res chain seq x y z
N MET A 1 32.56 -80.82 -33.95
CA MET A 1 32.83 -80.38 -32.56
C MET A 1 32.48 -78.90 -32.52
N ASN A 2 31.42 -78.54 -31.79
CA ASN A 2 30.83 -77.20 -31.77
C ASN A 2 31.67 -76.21 -30.96
N LYS A 3 31.37 -74.90 -31.17
CA LYS A 3 31.55 -73.72 -30.27
C LYS A 3 32.75 -72.82 -30.59
N ILE A 4 32.71 -71.48 -30.57
CA ILE A 4 31.70 -70.44 -30.29
C ILE A 4 32.22 -69.19 -31.04
N ILE A 5 31.38 -68.52 -31.84
CA ILE A 5 31.70 -67.19 -32.39
C ILE A 5 31.40 -66.18 -31.28
N SER A 6 32.44 -65.53 -30.74
CA SER A 6 32.28 -64.43 -29.79
C SER A 6 31.90 -63.16 -30.54
N ALA A 7 30.65 -62.70 -30.37
CA ALA A 7 30.23 -61.37 -30.77
C ALA A 7 30.66 -60.38 -29.68
N ILE A 8 31.57 -59.47 -30.03
CA ILE A 8 31.92 -58.32 -29.18
C ILE A 8 30.89 -57.24 -29.44
N THR A 9 29.94 -57.06 -28.53
CA THR A 9 29.01 -55.94 -28.52
C THR A 9 29.74 -54.72 -27.95
N ILE A 10 30.16 -53.80 -28.81
CA ILE A 10 30.68 -52.49 -28.39
C ILE A 10 29.50 -51.65 -27.91
N LEU A 11 29.42 -51.41 -26.60
CA LEU A 11 28.46 -50.49 -26.01
C LEU A 11 28.98 -49.05 -26.20
N PHE A 12 28.44 -48.33 -27.19
CA PHE A 12 28.69 -46.91 -27.36
C PHE A 12 27.98 -46.13 -26.23
N PHE A 13 28.72 -45.71 -25.21
CA PHE A 13 28.27 -44.64 -24.32
C PHE A 13 28.38 -43.32 -25.07
N GLY A 14 27.29 -42.92 -25.74
CA GLY A 14 27.16 -41.56 -26.25
C GLY A 14 27.21 -40.59 -25.07
N LEU A 15 28.22 -39.72 -25.04
CA LEU A 15 28.23 -38.56 -24.16
C LEU A 15 27.12 -37.61 -24.61
N ALA A 16 25.91 -37.80 -24.09
CA ALA A 16 24.85 -36.81 -24.23
C ALA A 16 25.22 -35.61 -23.36
N PHE A 17 25.91 -34.63 -23.95
CA PHE A 17 26.02 -33.30 -23.35
C PHE A 17 24.61 -32.68 -23.41
N SER A 18 23.83 -32.83 -22.34
CA SER A 18 22.64 -32.00 -22.15
C SER A 18 23.13 -30.58 -21.90
N GLN A 19 23.34 -29.84 -22.99
CA GLN A 19 23.61 -28.43 -22.94
C GLN A 19 22.27 -27.73 -22.87
N VAL A 20 21.93 -27.21 -21.68
CA VAL A 20 21.04 -26.05 -21.61
C VAL A 20 21.60 -24.98 -22.55
N GLY A 21 20.75 -24.25 -23.27
CA GLY A 21 21.15 -23.31 -24.34
C GLY A 21 21.94 -22.07 -23.87
N ILE A 22 22.99 -22.27 -23.07
CA ILE A 22 23.90 -21.25 -22.55
C ILE A 22 24.58 -20.59 -23.75
N GLY A 23 24.31 -19.29 -23.96
CA GLY A 23 24.90 -18.51 -25.04
C GLY A 23 24.24 -18.65 -26.41
N LYS A 24 23.05 -19.26 -26.50
CA LYS A 24 22.25 -19.31 -27.73
C LYS A 24 21.10 -18.31 -27.67
N SER A 25 20.90 -17.52 -28.71
CA SER A 25 19.74 -16.62 -28.85
C SER A 25 18.42 -17.36 -29.08
N ASN A 26 18.49 -18.61 -29.56
CA ASN A 26 17.32 -19.45 -29.88
C ASN A 26 17.58 -20.90 -29.39
N PRO A 27 17.36 -21.23 -28.11
CA PRO A 27 17.43 -22.60 -27.62
C PRO A 27 16.31 -23.46 -28.22
N VAL A 28 16.60 -24.72 -28.54
CA VAL A 28 15.64 -25.66 -29.13
C VAL A 28 14.86 -26.48 -28.08
N GLU A 29 15.33 -26.49 -26.84
CA GLU A 29 14.73 -27.25 -25.74
C GLU A 29 14.43 -26.34 -24.53
N THR A 30 13.36 -26.65 -23.80
CA THR A 30 12.95 -25.91 -22.60
C THR A 30 13.76 -26.38 -21.38
N LEU A 31 14.22 -25.45 -20.56
CA LEU A 31 14.84 -25.77 -19.26
C LEU A 31 13.74 -26.05 -18.23
N ASP A 32 13.63 -27.30 -17.79
CA ASP A 32 12.83 -27.71 -16.63
C ASP A 32 13.75 -27.93 -15.41
N ILE A 33 13.36 -27.37 -14.25
CA ILE A 33 14.09 -27.51 -12.98
C ILE A 33 13.16 -28.16 -11.97
N ASN A 34 13.37 -29.46 -11.72
CA ASN A 34 12.72 -30.18 -10.64
C ASN A 34 13.48 -29.95 -9.32
N GLY A 35 13.23 -28.81 -8.68
CA GLY A 35 13.87 -28.41 -7.43
C GLY A 35 14.07 -26.90 -7.29
N ASN A 36 15.11 -26.47 -6.56
CA ASN A 36 15.43 -25.06 -6.36
C ASN A 36 16.50 -24.58 -7.34
N MET A 37 16.27 -23.43 -7.99
CA MET A 37 17.30 -22.72 -8.75
C MET A 37 18.11 -21.81 -7.82
N LYS A 38 19.43 -22.03 -7.76
CA LYS A 38 20.37 -21.15 -7.04
C LYS A 38 21.15 -20.30 -8.05
N LEU A 39 21.16 -18.98 -7.84
CA LEU A 39 21.85 -18.02 -8.70
C LEU A 39 23.13 -17.54 -8.03
N SER A 40 24.24 -17.48 -8.77
CA SER A 40 25.49 -16.89 -8.27
C SER A 40 25.54 -15.37 -8.45
N LYS A 41 24.76 -14.84 -9.41
CA LYS A 41 24.66 -13.41 -9.76
C LYS A 41 23.19 -13.07 -10.07
N ASN A 42 22.95 -12.12 -10.97
CA ASN A 42 21.61 -11.68 -11.35
C ASN A 42 20.95 -12.68 -12.33
N LEU A 43 19.64 -12.89 -12.19
CA LEU A 43 18.79 -13.46 -13.22
C LEU A 43 18.23 -12.32 -14.05
N TYR A 44 18.44 -12.36 -15.36
CA TYR A 44 17.82 -11.45 -16.30
C TYR A 44 16.73 -12.22 -17.04
N LEU A 45 15.50 -11.71 -16.98
CA LEU A 45 14.39 -12.19 -17.79
C LEU A 45 14.27 -11.22 -18.97
N GLU A 46 14.67 -11.65 -20.16
CA GLU A 46 14.50 -10.85 -21.37
C GLU A 46 13.11 -11.13 -21.95
N ASN A 47 12.25 -10.11 -21.94
CA ASN A 47 10.85 -10.19 -22.38
C ASN A 47 10.06 -11.34 -21.71
N PRO A 48 9.95 -11.37 -20.37
CA PRO A 48 9.09 -12.37 -19.72
C PRO A 48 7.67 -12.21 -20.26
N GLY A 49 7.12 -13.28 -20.83
CA GLY A 49 5.76 -13.26 -21.35
C GLY A 49 4.74 -12.85 -20.28
N VAL A 50 3.61 -12.30 -20.71
CA VAL A 50 2.52 -11.95 -19.79
C VAL A 50 1.76 -13.21 -19.41
N TYR A 51 1.66 -13.50 -18.11
CA TYR A 51 0.80 -14.57 -17.63
C TYR A 51 -0.67 -14.12 -17.71
N LEU A 52 -1.44 -14.73 -18.62
CA LEU A 52 -2.86 -14.42 -18.83
C LEU A 52 -3.82 -15.38 -18.09
N GLY A 53 -3.28 -16.32 -17.30
CA GLY A 53 -4.07 -17.26 -16.51
C GLY A 53 -4.55 -16.70 -15.16
N SER A 54 -5.24 -17.52 -14.38
CA SER A 54 -5.70 -17.14 -13.04
C SER A 54 -4.53 -16.94 -12.07
N SER A 55 -4.40 -15.73 -11.53
CA SER A 55 -3.32 -15.36 -10.61
C SER A 55 -3.67 -15.56 -9.13
N ILE A 56 -4.77 -16.27 -8.82
CA ILE A 56 -5.29 -16.43 -7.44
C ILE A 56 -4.26 -17.03 -6.48
N ASN A 57 -3.29 -17.81 -7.00
CA ASN A 57 -2.19 -18.41 -6.23
C ASN A 57 -0.80 -17.97 -6.73
N SER A 58 -0.69 -16.85 -7.43
CA SER A 58 0.61 -16.33 -7.89
C SER A 58 1.35 -15.64 -6.75
N TYR A 59 2.67 -15.78 -6.73
CA TYR A 59 3.54 -15.13 -5.77
C TYR A 59 4.36 -14.03 -6.44
N LEU A 60 4.47 -12.87 -5.77
CA LEU A 60 5.51 -11.91 -6.10
C LEU A 60 6.86 -12.50 -5.71
N MET A 61 7.77 -12.61 -6.69
CA MET A 61 9.16 -13.00 -6.43
C MET A 61 10.03 -11.76 -6.26
N VAL A 62 10.92 -11.80 -5.27
CA VAL A 62 11.89 -10.74 -4.98
C VAL A 62 13.29 -11.33 -4.88
N LYS A 63 14.30 -10.54 -5.23
CA LYS A 63 15.69 -10.87 -4.93
C LYS A 63 16.00 -10.43 -3.50
N ASP A 64 16.39 -11.36 -2.64
CA ASP A 64 16.95 -11.00 -1.34
C ASP A 64 18.40 -10.53 -1.53
N ASN A 65 18.66 -9.25 -1.29
CA ASN A 65 19.98 -8.66 -1.49
C ASN A 65 21.03 -9.11 -0.45
N SER A 66 20.61 -9.69 0.68
CA SER A 66 21.55 -10.19 1.70
C SER A 66 22.28 -11.46 1.22
N ASN A 67 21.60 -12.32 0.46
CA ASN A 67 22.12 -13.62 0.04
C ASN A 67 21.98 -13.89 -1.46
N ASN A 68 21.49 -12.93 -2.25
CA ASN A 68 21.27 -13.00 -3.69
C ASN A 68 20.35 -14.15 -4.15
N VAL A 69 19.43 -14.61 -3.30
CA VAL A 69 18.48 -15.69 -3.62
C VAL A 69 17.13 -15.09 -4.02
N LEU A 70 16.50 -15.66 -5.06
CA LEU A 70 15.09 -15.37 -5.38
C LEU A 70 14.19 -16.01 -4.32
N LYS A 71 13.37 -15.18 -3.68
CA LYS A 71 12.43 -15.60 -2.63
C LYS A 71 11.03 -15.17 -3.01
N ARG A 72 10.04 -15.89 -2.49
CA ARG A 72 8.68 -15.39 -2.41
C ARG A 72 8.64 -14.19 -1.46
N TYR A 73 8.08 -13.08 -1.91
CA TYR A 73 7.73 -11.98 -1.04
C TYR A 73 6.53 -12.40 -0.16
N VAL A 74 6.68 -12.25 1.15
CA VAL A 74 5.64 -12.52 2.16
C VAL A 74 5.30 -11.18 2.80
N PRO A 75 4.22 -10.50 2.37
CA PRO A 75 3.91 -9.16 2.84
C PRO A 75 3.82 -9.04 4.38
N GLU A 76 3.41 -10.10 5.06
CA GLU A 76 3.24 -10.15 6.52
C GLU A 76 4.57 -10.06 7.28
N THR A 77 5.70 -10.39 6.64
CA THR A 77 7.03 -10.29 7.26
C THR A 77 7.72 -8.95 6.95
N ALA A 78 7.12 -8.12 6.09
CA ALA A 78 7.65 -6.80 5.85
C ALA A 78 7.54 -5.96 7.13
N SER A 79 8.62 -5.29 7.52
CA SER A 79 8.60 -4.37 8.67
C SER A 79 7.52 -3.29 8.54
N TYR A 80 7.11 -3.01 7.29
CA TYR A 80 5.99 -2.14 6.95
C TYR A 80 5.30 -2.65 5.68
N SER A 81 3.97 -2.85 5.71
CA SER A 81 3.18 -3.10 4.49
C SER A 81 3.18 -1.85 3.59
N ALA A 82 2.99 -2.04 2.27
CA ALA A 82 2.85 -0.95 1.32
C ALA A 82 1.63 -0.05 1.63
N ILE A 83 0.55 -0.68 2.10
CA ILE A 83 -0.68 -0.02 2.56
C ILE A 83 -1.01 -0.58 3.94
N ASN A 84 -1.21 0.31 4.91
CA ASN A 84 -1.67 -0.05 6.25
C ASN A 84 -2.96 0.71 6.55
N SER A 85 -3.90 0.05 7.21
CA SER A 85 -5.09 0.69 7.78
C SER A 85 -5.01 0.64 9.29
N VAL A 86 -5.19 1.78 9.94
CA VAL A 86 -5.19 1.91 11.40
C VAL A 86 -6.38 2.76 11.83
N THR A 87 -7.02 2.37 12.93
CA THR A 87 -8.10 3.17 13.54
C THR A 87 -7.57 3.84 14.80
N TYR A 88 -7.55 5.18 14.81
CA TYR A 88 -7.31 5.94 16.03
C TYR A 88 -8.65 6.17 16.74
N ALA A 89 -8.75 5.73 18.00
CA ALA A 89 -9.91 5.97 18.85
C ALA A 89 -9.56 6.99 19.94
N PHE A 90 -10.08 8.19 19.81
CA PHE A 90 -9.91 9.28 20.76
C PHE A 90 -11.11 9.30 21.69
N THR A 91 -10.91 8.93 22.95
CA THR A 91 -11.95 8.98 23.97
C THR A 91 -11.85 10.27 24.78
N ARG A 92 -12.98 10.71 25.33
CA ARG A 92 -13.05 11.92 26.19
C ARG A 92 -12.48 13.17 25.50
N VAL A 93 -12.76 13.30 24.21
CA VAL A 93 -12.36 14.47 23.41
C VAL A 93 -13.07 15.71 23.95
N ASN A 94 -12.36 16.83 23.97
CA ASN A 94 -12.94 18.13 24.27
C ASN A 94 -14.11 18.41 23.32
N PHE A 95 -15.16 19.10 23.77
CA PHE A 95 -16.29 19.47 22.92
C PHE A 95 -15.91 20.37 21.74
N SER A 96 -14.76 21.04 21.80
CA SER A 96 -14.18 21.79 20.68
C SER A 96 -13.54 20.88 19.62
N GLY A 97 -13.45 19.58 19.86
CA GLY A 97 -12.88 18.58 18.94
C GLY A 97 -11.40 18.30 19.15
N LEU A 98 -10.81 17.64 18.14
CA LEU A 98 -9.40 17.25 18.07
C LEU A 98 -8.60 18.30 17.29
N THR A 99 -7.71 19.04 17.95
CA THR A 99 -7.06 20.22 17.33
C THR A 99 -5.78 19.90 16.60
N ASN A 100 -4.87 19.15 17.20
CA ASN A 100 -3.54 18.89 16.63
C ASN A 100 -2.90 17.63 17.21
N TYR A 101 -3.46 16.46 16.89
CA TYR A 101 -2.90 15.21 17.36
C TYR A 101 -1.69 14.79 16.51
N ASP A 102 -0.56 14.54 17.15
CA ASP A 102 0.63 13.99 16.51
C ASP A 102 0.48 12.48 16.31
N THR A 103 0.51 12.02 15.07
CA THR A 103 0.49 10.57 14.79
C THR A 103 1.85 9.91 15.02
N GLY A 104 2.93 10.68 15.05
CA GLY A 104 4.31 10.18 14.99
C GLY A 104 4.70 9.60 13.61
N ILE A 105 3.78 9.56 12.64
CA ILE A 105 4.03 9.00 11.31
C ILE A 105 4.84 10.01 10.50
N SER A 106 6.01 9.59 10.01
CA SER A 106 6.89 10.42 9.19
C SER A 106 6.23 10.84 7.88
N SER A 107 6.21 12.15 7.63
CA SER A 107 5.68 12.72 6.39
C SER A 107 6.57 12.49 5.16
N SER A 108 7.87 12.23 5.37
CA SER A 108 8.84 11.95 4.30
C SER A 108 8.85 10.48 3.88
N ALA A 109 8.41 9.57 4.76
CA ALA A 109 8.34 8.13 4.46
C ALA A 109 6.95 7.68 4.02
N TYR A 110 5.89 8.38 4.45
CA TYR A 110 4.51 7.95 4.22
C TYR A 110 3.59 9.07 3.71
N TYR A 111 2.60 8.68 2.92
CA TYR A 111 1.36 9.43 2.74
C TYR A 111 0.31 8.94 3.72
N LEU A 112 -0.54 9.85 4.20
CA LEU A 112 -1.62 9.54 5.13
C LEU A 112 -2.92 10.16 4.63
N THR A 113 -4.00 9.39 4.71
CA THR A 113 -5.35 9.88 4.44
C THR A 113 -6.32 9.43 5.54
N ILE A 114 -7.35 10.25 5.78
CA ILE A 114 -8.49 9.89 6.62
C ILE A 114 -9.51 9.22 5.69
N GLY A 115 -9.61 7.90 5.77
CA GLY A 115 -10.55 7.12 4.96
C GLY A 115 -12.00 7.17 5.47
N GLY A 116 -12.19 7.48 6.75
CA GLY A 116 -13.52 7.62 7.34
C GLY A 116 -13.46 8.02 8.80
N TYR A 117 -14.62 8.30 9.38
CA TYR A 117 -14.73 8.69 10.78
C TYR A 117 -16.05 8.23 11.41
N ILE A 118 -16.04 8.12 12.75
CA ILE A 118 -17.21 7.92 13.59
C ILE A 118 -17.14 8.92 14.75
N ILE A 119 -18.26 9.54 15.11
CA ILE A 119 -18.39 10.37 16.30
C ILE A 119 -19.47 9.75 17.18
N ARG A 120 -19.19 9.62 18.48
CA ARG A 120 -20.14 9.14 19.49
C ARG A 120 -20.14 10.03 20.72
N GLY A 121 -21.29 10.08 21.38
CA GLY A 121 -21.42 10.59 22.74
C GLY A 121 -20.98 9.54 23.75
N GLY A 122 -20.73 9.97 24.99
CA GLY A 122 -20.45 9.08 26.12
C GLY A 122 -21.42 7.90 26.24
N GLY A 123 -20.91 6.77 26.72
CA GLY A 123 -21.66 5.52 26.84
C GLY A 123 -22.06 4.89 25.50
N ASP A 124 -21.25 5.08 24.44
CA ASP A 124 -21.52 4.60 23.07
C ASP A 124 -22.80 5.17 22.43
N SER A 125 -23.28 6.31 22.92
CA SER A 125 -24.45 7.01 22.38
C SER A 125 -24.19 7.50 20.95
N SER A 126 -25.13 7.22 20.04
CA SER A 126 -25.12 7.81 18.68
C SER A 126 -25.63 9.25 18.66
N ASN A 127 -26.11 9.79 19.78
CA ASN A 127 -26.65 11.14 19.87
C ASN A 127 -25.52 12.15 20.15
N VAL A 128 -25.07 12.81 19.09
CA VAL A 128 -24.13 13.93 19.15
C VAL A 128 -24.70 15.07 18.31
N TYR A 129 -24.72 16.26 18.88
CA TYR A 129 -25.12 17.48 18.19
C TYR A 129 -23.91 18.35 17.92
N VAL A 130 -24.02 19.19 16.89
CA VAL A 130 -23.09 20.30 16.67
C VAL A 130 -23.89 21.58 16.89
N THR A 131 -23.49 22.37 17.88
CA THR A 131 -24.22 23.57 18.31
C THR A 131 -23.37 24.82 18.10
N GLY A 132 -24.02 25.94 17.81
CA GLY A 132 -23.40 27.25 17.58
C GLY A 132 -24.00 27.96 16.37
N ASN A 133 -23.21 28.80 15.71
CA ASN A 133 -23.69 29.56 14.54
C ASN A 133 -23.96 28.65 13.33
N ASN A 134 -25.20 28.68 12.82
CA ASN A 134 -25.67 27.84 11.73
C ASN A 134 -25.58 28.50 10.34
N ASN A 135 -25.13 29.76 10.27
CA ASN A 135 -25.05 30.51 9.01
C ASN A 135 -23.94 30.01 8.07
N ASN A 136 -23.06 29.12 8.54
CA ASN A 136 -21.94 28.61 7.77
C ASN A 136 -21.99 27.08 7.67
N ILE A 137 -21.85 26.55 6.45
CA ILE A 137 -21.72 25.11 6.16
C ILE A 137 -20.34 24.94 5.51
N PRO A 138 -19.57 23.86 5.80
CA PRO A 138 -19.92 22.66 6.57
C PRO A 138 -19.81 22.80 8.09
N MET A 139 -20.51 21.92 8.83
CA MET A 139 -20.61 21.99 10.29
C MET A 139 -19.33 21.59 11.03
N TYR A 140 -18.56 20.69 10.46
CA TYR A 140 -17.29 20.20 11.01
C TYR A 140 -16.35 19.81 9.86
N SER A 141 -15.07 19.60 10.16
CA SER A 141 -14.09 19.13 9.19
C SER A 141 -13.09 18.18 9.83
N ALA A 142 -12.65 17.20 9.05
CA ALA A 142 -11.56 16.29 9.35
C ALA A 142 -10.40 16.61 8.43
N ARG A 143 -9.18 16.76 8.95
CA ARG A 143 -7.99 17.02 8.13
C ARG A 143 -6.79 16.25 8.64
N ALA A 144 -5.99 15.78 7.70
CA ALA A 144 -4.63 15.34 7.91
C ALA A 144 -3.69 16.38 7.30
N PHE A 145 -2.63 16.78 8.02
CA PHE A 145 -1.68 17.76 7.55
C PHE A 145 -0.29 17.50 8.12
N VAL A 146 0.75 18.06 7.50
CA VAL A 146 2.14 17.89 7.96
C VAL A 146 2.53 19.05 8.86
N GLN A 147 3.11 18.75 10.02
CA GLN A 147 3.73 19.74 10.90
C GLN A 147 4.94 19.12 11.61
N ASN A 148 6.09 19.80 11.57
CA ASN A 148 7.34 19.36 12.20
C ASN A 148 7.79 17.96 11.74
N GLY A 149 7.61 17.64 10.45
CA GLY A 149 8.05 16.37 9.86
C GLY A 149 7.11 15.18 10.08
N THR A 150 6.07 15.30 10.92
CA THR A 150 5.08 14.23 11.15
C THR A 150 3.69 14.62 10.64
N TRP A 151 2.88 13.61 10.36
CA TRP A 151 1.46 13.79 10.08
C TRP A 151 0.68 14.12 11.35
N ARG A 152 -0.20 15.11 11.24
CA ARG A 152 -1.12 15.58 12.27
C ARG A 152 -2.56 15.28 11.88
N LEU A 153 -3.40 15.03 12.87
CA LEU A 153 -4.83 14.85 12.70
C LEU A 153 -5.60 15.96 13.42
N THR A 154 -6.63 16.46 12.75
CA THR A 154 -7.62 17.37 13.33
C THR A 154 -9.03 16.94 12.94
N PHE A 155 -9.95 17.13 13.88
CA PHE A 155 -11.38 16.91 13.70
C PHE A 155 -12.15 17.94 14.52
N LEU A 156 -12.63 19.00 13.88
CA LEU A 156 -13.17 20.18 14.58
C LEU A 156 -14.56 20.54 14.07
N PRO A 157 -15.48 20.94 14.95
CA PRO A 157 -16.62 21.77 14.54
C PRO A 157 -16.10 23.10 13.97
N ASN A 158 -16.64 23.52 12.83
CA ASN A 158 -16.18 24.73 12.15
C ASN A 158 -16.88 25.97 12.71
N HIS A 159 -16.29 27.16 12.53
CA HIS A 159 -16.94 28.45 12.82
C HIS A 159 -17.40 28.62 14.28
N ASN A 160 -16.52 28.35 15.25
CA ASN A 160 -16.78 28.50 16.70
C ASN A 160 -17.94 27.63 17.21
N ARG A 161 -18.28 26.55 16.51
CA ARG A 161 -19.21 25.54 16.99
C ARG A 161 -18.53 24.60 17.98
N VAL A 162 -19.35 23.85 18.71
CA VAL A 162 -18.91 22.78 19.60
C VAL A 162 -19.77 21.54 19.41
N PHE A 163 -19.19 20.38 19.64
CA PHE A 163 -19.95 19.16 19.86
C PHE A 163 -20.69 19.26 21.18
N THR A 164 -21.90 18.71 21.25
CA THR A 164 -22.64 18.53 22.50
C THR A 164 -23.33 17.18 22.49
N VAL A 165 -23.73 16.73 23.67
CA VAL A 165 -24.53 15.51 23.88
C VAL A 165 -25.84 15.89 24.57
N PRO A 166 -26.89 15.05 24.52
CA PRO A 166 -28.14 15.31 25.23
C PRO A 166 -27.91 15.62 26.72
N ALA A 167 -28.75 16.50 27.28
CA ALA A 167 -28.56 17.00 28.64
C ALA A 167 -28.70 15.90 29.71
N GLU A 168 -29.59 14.95 29.42
CA GLU A 168 -29.94 13.75 30.19
C GLU A 168 -28.88 12.66 30.15
N GLN A 169 -27.86 12.78 29.29
CA GLN A 169 -26.82 11.77 29.17
C GLN A 169 -25.88 11.80 30.39
N THR A 170 -25.71 10.66 31.07
CA THR A 170 -24.88 10.52 32.27
C THR A 170 -23.39 10.78 32.00
N GLN A 171 -22.88 10.32 30.85
CA GLN A 171 -21.50 10.55 30.43
C GLN A 171 -21.43 11.67 29.41
N LYS A 172 -20.93 12.84 29.83
CA LYS A 172 -20.80 14.04 28.99
C LYS A 172 -19.41 14.13 28.36
N ASN A 173 -19.19 13.33 27.33
CA ASN A 173 -17.95 13.32 26.57
C ASN A 173 -18.19 12.95 25.11
N ILE A 174 -17.19 13.23 24.28
CA ILE A 174 -17.16 12.85 22.87
C ILE A 174 -16.10 11.78 22.67
N GLU A 175 -16.40 10.83 21.79
CA GLU A 175 -15.45 9.91 21.20
C GLU A 175 -15.38 10.16 19.70
N ILE A 176 -14.17 10.21 19.16
CA ILE A 176 -13.90 10.33 17.73
C ILE A 176 -13.06 9.13 17.32
N ARG A 177 -13.52 8.36 16.33
CA ARG A 177 -12.72 7.34 15.68
C ARG A 177 -12.37 7.80 14.27
N LEU A 178 -11.10 7.77 13.92
CA LEU A 178 -10.63 8.06 12.58
C LEU A 178 -10.03 6.79 11.98
N ASN A 179 -10.56 6.36 10.85
CA ASN A 179 -9.93 5.32 10.04
C ASN A 179 -8.89 5.98 9.14
N ILE A 180 -7.63 5.59 9.32
CA ILE A 180 -6.47 6.17 8.66
C ILE A 180 -5.86 5.13 7.75
N ILE A 181 -5.62 5.51 6.51
CA ILE A 181 -4.90 4.69 5.54
C ILE A 181 -3.52 5.33 5.33
N VAL A 182 -2.47 4.53 5.44
CA VAL A 182 -1.08 4.94 5.37
C VAL A 182 -0.40 4.22 4.21
N TYR A 183 0.15 4.99 3.27
CA TYR A 183 0.86 4.47 2.11
C TYR A 183 2.36 4.73 2.25
N LYS A 184 3.19 3.70 2.05
CA LYS A 184 4.64 3.88 2.00
C LYS A 184 5.05 4.52 0.68
N ARG A 185 5.76 5.65 0.74
CA ARG A 185 6.14 6.43 -0.47
C ARG A 185 6.99 5.61 -1.45
N ASP A 186 7.95 4.84 -0.95
CA ASP A 186 8.85 4.03 -1.80
C ASP A 186 8.16 2.89 -2.56
N MET A 187 6.91 2.57 -2.21
CA MET A 187 6.10 1.55 -2.90
C MET A 187 5.21 2.17 -3.99
N LEU A 188 5.17 3.49 -4.10
CA LEU A 188 4.47 4.18 -5.18
C LEU A 188 5.44 4.31 -6.36
N THR A 189 5.15 3.58 -7.43
CA THR A 189 5.98 3.54 -8.64
C THR A 189 5.90 4.84 -9.45
N MET A 190 4.81 5.58 -9.31
CA MET A 190 4.58 6.86 -9.97
C MET A 190 3.92 7.82 -8.98
N VAL A 191 4.53 8.98 -8.77
CA VAL A 191 3.96 10.10 -8.01
C VAL A 191 3.97 11.30 -8.93
N ASN A 192 2.79 11.83 -9.25
CA ASN A 192 2.67 13.06 -10.02
C ASN A 192 3.14 14.25 -9.18
N PRO A 193 3.79 15.26 -9.78
CA PRO A 193 4.05 16.52 -9.09
C PRO A 193 2.72 17.18 -8.67
N THR A 194 2.78 18.11 -7.71
CA THR A 194 1.60 18.89 -7.31
C THR A 194 1.08 19.70 -8.49
N ILE A 195 -0.18 19.47 -8.87
CA ILE A 195 -0.87 20.27 -9.89
C ILE A 195 -1.36 21.56 -9.22
N ILE A 196 -0.80 22.70 -9.62
CA ILE A 196 -1.20 24.02 -9.14
C ILE A 196 -2.06 24.68 -10.22
N HIS A 197 -3.30 25.02 -9.90
CA HIS A 197 -4.21 25.71 -10.81
C HIS A 197 -4.81 26.94 -10.11
N ASN A 198 -4.68 28.11 -10.72
CA ASN A 198 -5.26 29.35 -10.22
C ASN A 198 -6.66 29.56 -10.81
N MET A 199 -7.69 29.52 -9.96
CA MET A 199 -9.09 29.74 -10.34
C MET A 199 -9.45 31.21 -10.59
N ASN A 200 -8.51 32.16 -10.42
CA ASN A 200 -8.71 33.61 -10.59
C ASN A 200 -9.91 34.18 -9.80
N ALA A 201 -10.24 33.57 -8.66
CA ALA A 201 -11.44 33.87 -7.87
C ALA A 201 -12.76 33.84 -8.70
N ASN A 202 -12.79 33.06 -9.78
CA ASN A 202 -13.98 32.89 -10.62
C ASN A 202 -15.13 32.27 -9.80
N THR A 203 -16.23 33.00 -9.67
CA THR A 203 -17.40 32.59 -8.88
C THR A 203 -18.31 31.59 -9.60
N SER A 204 -18.11 31.36 -10.90
CA SER A 204 -18.84 30.31 -11.64
C SER A 204 -18.42 28.89 -11.23
N GLY A 205 -17.25 28.74 -10.59
CA GLY A 205 -16.70 27.42 -10.24
C GLY A 205 -16.15 26.64 -11.45
N GLU A 206 -16.10 27.26 -12.63
CA GLU A 206 -15.58 26.65 -13.85
C GLU A 206 -14.06 26.83 -13.96
N GLY A 207 -13.36 25.74 -14.23
CA GLY A 207 -11.91 25.72 -14.43
C GLY A 207 -11.44 24.38 -15.00
N THR A 208 -10.37 24.42 -15.77
CA THR A 208 -9.72 23.24 -16.36
C THR A 208 -8.26 23.21 -15.96
N ALA A 209 -7.87 22.14 -15.25
CA ALA A 209 -6.48 21.86 -14.91
C ALA A 209 -5.85 20.93 -15.94
N THR A 210 -4.51 20.96 -16.05
CA THR A 210 -3.77 19.94 -16.80
C THR A 210 -3.97 18.57 -16.14
N PRO A 211 -4.22 17.50 -16.92
CA PRO A 211 -4.31 16.16 -16.36
C PRO A 211 -2.98 15.75 -15.71
N PRO A 212 -2.99 14.80 -14.77
CA PRO A 212 -1.76 14.21 -14.26
C PRO A 212 -0.90 13.67 -15.42
N GLU A 213 0.42 13.89 -15.36
CA GLU A 213 1.34 13.41 -16.41
C GLU A 213 1.32 11.88 -16.54
N LYS A 214 1.00 11.20 -15.45
CA LYS A 214 1.01 9.76 -15.29
C LYS A 214 -0.32 9.30 -14.70
N MET A 215 -1.13 8.58 -15.49
CA MET A 215 -2.37 7.92 -15.05
C MET A 215 -2.24 6.41 -15.19
#